data_AF-A0A1F8PYA0-F1
#
_entry.id   AF-A0A1F8PYA0-F1
#
_cell.length_a   1.000
_cell.length_b   1.000
_cell.length_c   1.000
_cell.angle_alpha   90.00
_cell.angle_beta   90.00
_cell.angle_gamma   90.00
#
_symmetry.space_group_name_H-M   'P 1'
#
loop_
_entity.id
_entity.type
_entity.pdbx_description
1 polymer ?
#
loop_
_entity_poly.entity_id
_entity_poly.type
_entity_poly.pdbx_seq_one_letter_code
_entity_poly.pdbx_strand_id
1 'polypeptide(L)' 'MNNRGDKFYGNLFRVDVLLPAFEGISQQFQATVFVPNPDEEAKWGDRPTFLGMQSCLERVRFAIDPSGNRFYFGSLP' A
#
# COMPACT_ATOMS: atom_id res chain seq x y z
N MET A 1 11.58 -1.28 -8.97
CA MET A 1 10.59 -0.18 -8.87
C MET A 1 11.29 1.18 -9.02
N ASN A 2 10.67 2.19 -9.63
CA ASN A 2 11.14 3.58 -9.56
C ASN A 2 10.30 4.34 -8.52
N ASN A 3 10.94 4.86 -7.48
CA ASN A 3 10.29 5.66 -6.44
C ASN A 3 11.07 6.96 -6.26
N ARG A 4 10.41 8.11 -6.48
CA ARG A 4 10.98 9.46 -6.37
C ARG A 4 12.30 9.66 -7.16
N GLY A 5 12.45 8.96 -8.29
CA GLY A 5 13.63 9.03 -9.15
C GLY A 5 14.68 7.96 -8.86
N ASP A 6 14.58 7.27 -7.72
CA ASP A 6 15.48 6.17 -7.36
C ASP A 6 14.96 4.84 -7.90
N LYS A 7 15.85 4.08 -8.55
CA LYS A 7 15.58 2.71 -8.97
C LYS A 7 15.96 1.74 -7.85
N PHE A 8 15.02 0.89 -7.45
CA PHE A 8 15.20 -0.18 -6.48
C PHE A 8 15.01 -1.54 -7.14
N TYR A 9 15.89 -2.49 -6.81
CA TYR A 9 15.71 -3.90 -7.17
C TYR A 9 14.99 -4.64 -6.03
N GLY A 10 14.22 -5.66 -6.39
CA GLY A 10 13.32 -6.29 -5.45
C GLY A 10 12.44 -7.31 -6.14
N ASN A 11 11.56 -7.91 -5.36
CA ASN A 11 10.65 -8.96 -5.81
C ASN A 11 9.19 -8.51 -5.68
N LEU A 12 8.33 -9.10 -6.51
CA LEU A 12 6.89 -8.93 -6.42
C LEU A 12 6.28 -10.12 -5.70
N PHE A 13 5.47 -9.84 -4.69
CA PHE A 13 4.76 -10.85 -3.92
C PHE A 13 3.26 -10.62 -4.04
N ARG A 14 2.50 -11.71 -4.14
CA ARG A 14 1.05 -11.66 -4.01
C ARG A 14 0.69 -11.98 -2.56
N VAL A 15 0.03 -11.05 -1.90
CA VAL A 15 -0.24 -11.11 -0.46
C VAL A 15 -1.70 -10.79 -0.17
N ASP A 16 -2.24 -11.39 0.88
CA ASP A 16 -3.52 -10.98 1.46
C ASP A 16 -3.29 -9.73 2.30
N VAL A 17 -3.93 -8.62 1.93
CA VAL A 17 -3.88 -7.35 2.66
C VAL A 17 -5.15 -7.24 3.49
N LEU A 18 -4.98 -6.92 4.79
CA LEU A 18 -6.06 -6.52 5.68
C LEU A 18 -5.98 -5.01 5.91
N LEU A 19 -7.04 -4.29 5.55
CA LEU A 19 -7.27 -2.92 6.00
C LEU A 19 -8.18 -2.96 7.23
N PRO A 20 -7.62 -2.80 8.45
CA PRO A 20 -8.41 -2.85 9.67
C PRO A 20 -9.28 -1.59 9.79
N ALA A 21 -10.57 -1.79 10.04
CA ALA A 21 -11.48 -0.69 10.30
C ALA A 21 -11.42 -0.30 11.78
N PHE A 22 -11.18 0.98 12.07
CA PHE A 22 -11.40 1.52 13.41
C PHE A 22 -12.91 1.60 13.72
N GLU A 23 -13.70 1.99 12.71
CA GLU A 23 -15.16 1.98 12.74
C GLU A 23 -15.69 1.26 11.48
N GLY A 24 -16.69 0.40 11.64
CA GLY A 24 -17.31 -0.34 10.53
C GLY A 24 -16.66 -1.71 10.29
N ILE A 25 -16.50 -2.08 9.01
CA ILE A 25 -16.11 -3.44 8.58
C ILE A 25 -14.74 -3.42 7.90
N SER A 26 -13.79 -4.14 8.48
CA SER A 26 -12.45 -4.36 7.90
C SER A 26 -12.54 -4.99 6.51
N GLN A 27 -11.62 -4.62 5.63
CA GLN A 27 -11.57 -5.15 4.26
C GLN A 27 -10.36 -6.04 4.08
N GLN A 28 -10.55 -7.19 3.43
CA GLN A 28 -9.47 -8.10 3.08
C GLN A 28 -9.48 -8.35 1.57
N PHE A 29 -8.32 -8.21 0.93
CA PHE A 29 -8.17 -8.40 -0.51
C PHE A 29 -6.74 -8.80 -0.88
N GLN A 30 -6.57 -9.44 -2.03
CA GLN A 30 -5.23 -9.76 -2.54
C GLN A 30 -4.60 -8.61 -3.28
N ALA A 31 -3.35 -8.26 -2.97
CA ALA A 31 -2.57 -7.26 -3.68
C ALA A 31 -1.22 -7.82 -4.15
N THR A 32 -0.66 -7.18 -5.19
CA THR A 32 0.74 -7.39 -5.55
C THR A 32 1.58 -6.30 -4.90
N VAL A 33 2.57 -6.68 -4.10
CA VAL A 33 3.45 -5.77 -3.36
C VAL A 33 4.88 -5.93 -3.84
N PHE A 34 5.56 -4.81 -4.07
CA PHE A 34 7.00 -4.77 -4.31
C PHE A 34 7.74 -4.68 -2.99
N VAL A 35 8.68 -5.59 -2.76
CA VAL A 35 9.56 -5.58 -1.60
C VAL A 35 11.00 -5.43 -2.11
N PRO A 36 11.71 -4.33 -1.76
CA PRO A 36 13.12 -4.17 -2.08
C PRO A 36 13.96 -5.34 -1.56
N ASN A 37 15.03 -5.69 -2.27
CA ASN A 37 15.98 -6.68 -1.75
C ASN A 37 16.69 -6.13 -0.49
N PRO A 38 17.19 -6.99 0.42
CA PRO A 38 17.87 -6.54 1.64
C PRO A 38 19.09 -5.63 1.39
N ASP A 39 19.83 -5.83 0.30
CA ASP A 39 20.96 -4.99 -0.10
C ASP A 39 20.56 -3.57 -0.53
N GLU A 40 19.27 -3.34 -0.82
CA GLU A 40 18.72 -2.02 -1.13
C GLU A 40 18.24 -1.27 0.13
N GLU A 41 18.33 -1.86 1.33
CA GLU A 41 17.82 -1.26 2.59
C GLU A 41 18.48 0.08 2.90
N ALA A 42 19.81 0.17 2.75
CA ALA A 42 20.55 1.42 2.96
C ALA A 42 20.12 2.53 1.98
N LYS A 43 19.75 2.17 0.75
CA LYS A 43 19.25 3.11 -0.26
C LYS A 43 17.81 3.51 0.03
N TRP A 44 17.00 2.56 0.51
CA TRP A 44 15.61 2.78 0.89
C TRP A 44 15.52 3.75 2.08
N GLY A 45 16.40 3.58 3.07
CA GLY A 45 16.51 4.45 4.24
C GLY A 45 15.18 4.60 4.97
N ASP A 46 14.85 5.81 5.37
CA ASP A 46 13.64 6.12 6.16
C ASP A 46 12.36 6.28 5.32
N ARG A 47 12.35 5.81 4.06
CA ARG A 47 11.14 5.92 3.21
C ARG A 47 10.02 5.05 3.80
N PRO A 48 8.79 5.58 3.93
CA PRO A 48 7.69 4.79 4.45
C PRO A 48 7.25 3.73 3.43
N THR A 49 6.64 2.67 3.92
CA THR A 49 5.75 1.84 3.10
C THR A 49 4.57 2.69 2.64
N PHE A 50 4.20 2.58 1.37
CA PHE A 50 3.06 3.30 0.81
C PHE A 50 2.12 2.35 0.10
N LEU A 51 0.83 2.69 0.13
CA LEU A 51 -0.18 1.98 -0.63
C LEU A 51 -0.26 2.60 -2.03
N GLY A 52 0.12 1.82 -3.05
CA GLY A 52 0.03 2.25 -4.44
C GLY A 52 -1.40 2.27 -4.94
N MET A 53 -1.72 3.18 -5.87
CA MET A 53 -3.00 3.18 -6.57
C MET A 53 -3.20 1.85 -7.31
N GLN A 54 -2.26 1.53 -8.19
CA GLN A 54 -2.23 0.26 -8.90
C GLN A 54 -1.91 -0.89 -7.92
N SER A 55 -2.54 -2.04 -8.13
CA SER A 55 -2.40 -3.28 -7.37
C SER A 55 -2.89 -3.28 -5.92
N CYS A 56 -3.06 -2.12 -5.27
CA CYS A 56 -3.55 -2.04 -3.87
C CYS A 56 -4.83 -1.22 -3.74
N LEU A 57 -4.77 0.12 -3.85
CA LEU A 57 -5.95 0.96 -3.58
C LEU A 57 -7.07 0.81 -4.61
N GLU A 58 -6.77 0.35 -5.83
CA GLU A 58 -7.79 0.07 -6.86
C GLU A 58 -8.71 -1.10 -6.50
N ARG A 59 -8.34 -1.88 -5.47
CA ARG A 59 -9.08 -3.06 -4.99
C ARG A 59 -10.12 -2.73 -3.92
N VAL A 60 -10.23 -1.46 -3.54
CA VAL A 60 -11.21 -0.94 -2.60
C VAL A 60 -11.77 0.38 -3.14
N ARG A 61 -12.98 0.74 -2.72
CA ARG A 61 -13.41 2.14 -2.80
C ARG A 61 -12.76 2.87 -1.64
N PHE A 62 -12.23 4.08 -1.85
CA PHE A 62 -11.66 4.86 -0.77
C PHE A 62 -11.91 6.36 -0.93
N ALA A 63 -11.86 7.07 0.19
CA ALA A 63 -11.86 8.52 0.26
C ALA A 63 -10.93 8.99 1.39
N ILE A 64 -10.38 10.20 1.25
CA ILE A 64 -9.45 10.77 2.22
C ILE A 64 -10.01 12.10 2.70
N ASP A 65 -10.06 12.29 4.01
CA ASP A 65 -10.29 13.58 4.64
C ASP A 65 -9.01 14.01 5.37
N PRO A 66 -8.19 14.89 4.76
CA PRO A 66 -6.94 15.35 5.35
C PRO A 66 -7.16 16.19 6.62
N SER A 67 -8.30 16.88 6.73
CA SER A 67 -8.56 17.78 7.86
C SER A 67 -8.77 17.01 9.17
N GLY A 68 -9.46 15.87 9.10
CA GLY A 68 -9.67 14.96 10.22
C GLY A 68 -8.63 13.83 10.31
N ASN A 69 -7.66 13.77 9.39
CA ASN A 69 -6.74 12.64 9.23
C ASN A 69 -7.48 11.28 9.14
N ARG A 70 -8.52 11.22 8.28
CA ARG A 70 -9.37 10.03 8.12
C ARG A 70 -9.20 9.40 6.75
N PHE A 71 -9.13 8.08 6.75
CA PHE A 71 -9.12 7.24 5.56
C PHE A 71 -10.38 6.37 5.56
N TYR A 72 -11.30 6.64 4.64
CA TYR A 72 -12.52 5.87 4.47
C TYR A 72 -12.30 4.83 3.37
N PHE A 73 -12.80 3.62 3.58
CA PHE A 73 -12.69 2.55 2.62
C PHE A 73 -13.90 1.61 2.65
N GLY A 74 -14.12 0.90 1.56
CA GLY A 74 -15.18 -0.09 1.42
C GLY A 74 -14.92 -1.06 0.27
N SER A 75 -15.72 -2.11 0.21
CA SER A 75 -15.61 -3.13 -0.84
C SER A 75 -15.89 -2.54 -2.22
N LEU A 76 -15.30 -3.14 -3.25
CA LEU A 76 -15.77 -2.97 -4.62
C LEU A 76 -17.12 -3.69 -4.79
N PRO A 77 -17.97 -3.27 -5.75
CA PRO A 77 -19.18 -4.00 -6.12
C PRO A 77 -18.87 -5.37 -6.73
#